data_AF-A0A6S7HB38-F1
#
_entry.id   AF-A0A6S7HB38-F1
#
_cell.length_a   1.000
_cell.length_b   1.000
_cell.length_c   1.000
_cell.angle_alpha   90.00
_cell.angle_beta   90.00
_cell.angle_gamma   90.00
#
_symmetry.space_group_name_H-M   'P 1'
#
loop_
_entity.id
_entity.type
_entity.pdbx_description
1 polymer ?
#
loop_
_entity_poly.entity_id
_entity_poly.type
_entity_poly.pdbx_seq_one_letter_code
_entity_poly.pdbx_strand_id
1 'polypeptide(L)'
;MIHKLLKEKLEIQNATHTIKIDRSHTLGEQHHNQRGKPRPIVAKFDFFQNREMIRKNAKKLRGTKIGISEQFPQEIEETRRKLYPEMRKAKLAKKRVRLVHDRLFIHGVQFKQN
;
A
#
# COMPACT_ATOMS: atom_id res chain seq x y z
N MET A 1 -12.81 -10.11 -7.25
CA MET A 1 -11.80 -9.13 -7.75
C MET A 1 -10.44 -9.26 -7.07
N ILE A 2 -10.36 -9.31 -5.74
CA ILE A 2 -9.08 -9.45 -5.01
C ILE A 2 -8.34 -10.74 -5.41
N HIS A 3 -8.98 -11.91 -5.33
CA HIS A 3 -8.32 -13.17 -5.74
C HIS A 3 -7.83 -13.19 -7.18
N LYS A 4 -8.56 -12.56 -8.12
CA LYS A 4 -8.12 -12.38 -9.50
C LYS A 4 -6.81 -11.58 -9.56
N LEU A 5 -6.74 -10.46 -8.84
CA LEU A 5 -5.52 -9.66 -8.73
C LEU A 5 -4.37 -10.45 -8.10
N LEU A 6 -4.62 -11.20 -7.03
CA LEU A 6 -3.60 -12.02 -6.37
C LEU A 6 -3.03 -13.09 -7.32
N LYS A 7 -3.90 -13.74 -8.11
CA LYS A 7 -3.50 -14.73 -9.11
C LYS A 7 -2.74 -14.10 -10.28
N GLU A 8 -3.30 -13.08 -10.92
CA GLU A 8 -2.80 -12.54 -12.19
C GLU A 8 -1.64 -11.57 -12.03
N LYS A 9 -1.57 -10.81 -10.93
CA LYS A 9 -0.59 -9.73 -10.76
C LYS A 9 0.46 -10.03 -9.69
N LEU A 10 0.14 -10.88 -8.72
CA LEU A 10 1.10 -11.31 -7.70
C LEU A 10 1.59 -12.75 -7.90
N GLU A 11 1.00 -13.49 -8.85
CA GLU A 11 1.34 -14.88 -9.19
C GLU A 11 1.15 -15.84 -8.00
N ILE A 12 0.20 -15.54 -7.12
CA ILE A 12 -0.15 -16.42 -6.00
C ILE A 12 -1.09 -17.50 -6.57
N GLN A 13 -0.53 -18.68 -6.83
CA GLN A 13 -1.30 -19.81 -7.30
C GLN A 13 -2.35 -20.23 -6.27
N ASN A 14 -3.50 -20.71 -6.75
CA ASN A 14 -4.61 -21.15 -5.91
C ASN A 14 -5.07 -20.13 -4.86
N ALA A 15 -4.87 -18.82 -5.10
CA ALA A 15 -5.22 -17.76 -4.15
C ALA A 15 -6.66 -17.86 -3.62
N THR A 16 -7.62 -18.32 -4.43
CA THR A 16 -9.01 -18.52 -4.01
C THR A 16 -9.16 -19.56 -2.89
N HIS A 17 -8.32 -20.60 -2.88
CA HIS A 17 -8.37 -21.69 -1.90
C HIS A 17 -7.43 -21.43 -0.71
N THR A 18 -6.30 -20.76 -0.94
CA THR A 18 -5.25 -20.55 0.08
C THR A 18 -5.38 -19.25 0.86
N ILE A 19 -6.01 -18.22 0.27
CA ILE A 19 -6.15 -16.90 0.88
C ILE A 19 -7.60 -16.67 1.30
N LYS A 20 -7.87 -16.85 2.59
CA LYS A 20 -9.14 -16.46 3.21
C LYS A 20 -9.17 -14.95 3.49
N ILE A 21 -10.27 -14.33 3.08
CA ILE A 21 -10.55 -12.91 3.27
C ILE A 21 -11.75 -12.83 4.21
N ASP A 22 -11.51 -12.35 5.43
CA ASP A 22 -12.54 -12.12 6.45
C ASP A 22 -13.56 -11.09 5.94
N ARG A 23 -13.07 -9.93 5.47
CA ARG A 23 -13.93 -8.86 4.96
C ARG A 23 -13.26 -8.10 3.84
N SER A 24 -14.06 -7.61 2.90
CA SER A 24 -13.59 -6.63 1.91
C SER A 24 -14.67 -5.62 1.57
N HIS A 25 -14.30 -4.35 1.50
CA HIS A 25 -15.20 -3.26 1.10
C HIS A 25 -14.42 -2.17 0.37
N THR A 26 -15.13 -1.40 -0.46
CA THR A 26 -14.59 -0.18 -1.09
C THR A 26 -14.70 0.99 -0.12
N LEU A 27 -13.68 1.83 -0.03
CA LEU A 27 -13.71 3.05 0.78
C LEU A 27 -14.19 4.26 -0.05
N GLY A 28 -14.95 5.13 0.62
CA GLY A 28 -15.36 6.43 0.12
C GLY A 28 -16.52 6.40 -0.88
N GLU A 29 -17.10 7.58 -1.07
CA GLU A 29 -18.14 7.83 -2.07
C GLU A 29 -17.51 8.14 -3.43
N GLN A 30 -18.24 7.82 -4.49
CA GLN A 30 -17.81 8.13 -5.85
C GLN A 30 -18.00 9.63 -6.10
N HIS A 31 -16.99 10.43 -5.77
CA HIS A 31 -17.04 11.88 -6.00
C HIS A 31 -17.17 12.20 -7.49
N HIS A 32 -18.05 13.16 -7.82
CA HIS A 32 -18.21 13.68 -9.18
C HIS A 32 -16.88 14.18 -9.79
N ASN A 33 -15.97 14.71 -8.96
CA ASN A 33 -14.64 15.18 -9.36
C ASN A 33 -13.59 14.05 -9.51
N GLN A 34 -13.96 12.80 -9.22
CA GLN A 34 -13.11 11.61 -9.35
C GLN A 34 -13.61 10.65 -10.44
N ARG A 35 -14.46 11.12 -11.37
CA ARG A 35 -14.92 10.34 -12.53
C ARG A 35 -13.73 9.69 -13.23
N GLY A 36 -13.67 8.35 -13.18
CA GLY A 36 -12.62 7.53 -13.81
C GLY A 36 -11.54 6.98 -12.86
N LYS A 37 -11.46 7.39 -11.59
CA LYS A 37 -10.54 6.78 -10.62
C LYS A 37 -11.23 5.65 -9.84
N PRO A 38 -10.68 4.43 -9.85
CA PRO A 38 -11.22 3.33 -9.03
C PRO A 38 -11.16 3.67 -7.54
N ARG A 39 -12.21 3.32 -6.80
CA ARG A 39 -12.23 3.46 -5.34
C ARG A 39 -11.22 2.48 -4.70
N PRO A 40 -10.48 2.90 -3.66
CA PRO A 40 -9.59 1.99 -2.95
C PRO A 40 -10.40 0.91 -2.22
N ILE A 41 -9.79 -0.26 -2.05
CA ILE A 41 -10.41 -1.41 -1.40
C ILE A 41 -9.63 -1.74 -0.15
N VAL A 42 -10.35 -1.91 0.95
CA VAL A 42 -9.80 -2.44 2.19
C VAL A 42 -10.21 -3.90 2.29
N ALA A 43 -9.21 -4.75 2.53
CA ALA A 43 -9.40 -6.18 2.75
C ALA A 43 -8.75 -6.58 4.08
N LYS A 44 -9.51 -7.25 4.94
CA LYS A 44 -9.01 -7.94 6.13
C LYS A 44 -8.83 -9.40 5.76
N PHE A 45 -7.66 -9.96 6.08
CA PHE A 45 -7.34 -11.35 5.88
C PHE A 45 -7.35 -12.06 7.23
N ASP A 46 -7.77 -13.33 7.27
CA ASP A 46 -7.83 -14.13 8.50
C ASP A 46 -6.44 -14.32 9.10
N PHE A 47 -5.45 -14.54 8.23
CA PHE A 47 -4.08 -14.87 8.63
C PHE A 47 -3.12 -13.74 8.32
N PHE A 48 -2.37 -13.31 9.33
CA PHE A 48 -1.31 -12.31 9.19
C PHE A 48 -0.24 -12.73 8.17
N GLN A 49 0.11 -14.01 8.12
CA GLN A 49 1.07 -14.55 7.16
C GLN A 49 0.65 -14.32 5.70
N ASN A 50 -0.64 -14.51 5.40
CA ASN A 50 -1.20 -14.26 4.07
C ASN A 50 -1.11 -12.77 3.70
N ARG A 51 -1.50 -11.90 4.63
CA ARG A 51 -1.38 -10.44 4.47
C ARG A 51 0.06 -10.03 4.19
N GLU A 52 1.02 -10.55 4.96
CA GLU A 52 2.45 -10.23 4.80
C GLU A 52 3.04 -10.76 3.49
N MET A 53 2.67 -11.96 3.08
CA MET A 53 3.07 -12.51 1.78
C MET A 53 2.57 -11.61 0.64
N ILE A 54 1.31 -11.18 0.69
CA ILE A 54 0.73 -10.25 -0.30
C ILE A 54 1.48 -8.92 -0.30
N ARG A 55 1.72 -8.34 0.89
CA ARG A 55 2.44 -7.06 1.06
C ARG A 55 3.87 -7.14 0.50
N LYS A 56 4.60 -8.22 0.77
CA LYS A 56 5.97 -8.43 0.26
C LYS A 56 6.00 -8.60 -1.27
N ASN A 57 4.97 -9.21 -1.84
CA ASN A 57 4.84 -9.39 -3.30
C ASN A 57 4.33 -8.14 -4.04
N ALA A 58 3.85 -7.11 -3.33
CA ALA A 58 3.38 -5.85 -3.93
C ALA A 58 4.43 -5.18 -4.84
N LYS A 59 5.73 -5.47 -4.64
CA LYS A 59 6.82 -5.04 -5.54
C LYS A 59 6.62 -5.47 -7.00
N LYS A 60 5.91 -6.58 -7.26
CA LYS A 60 5.57 -7.07 -8.62
C LYS A 60 4.60 -6.13 -9.34
N LEU A 61 3.89 -5.27 -8.62
CA LEU A 61 2.97 -4.29 -9.19
C LEU A 61 3.66 -3.02 -9.70
N ARG A 62 4.99 -2.92 -9.56
CA ARG A 62 5.75 -1.76 -10.04
C ARG A 62 5.54 -1.57 -11.55
N GLY A 63 5.23 -0.35 -11.96
CA GLY A 63 4.91 -0.02 -13.36
C GLY A 63 3.43 -0.18 -13.72
N THR A 64 2.63 -0.81 -12.84
CA THR A 64 1.16 -0.82 -12.99
C THR A 64 0.53 0.41 -12.33
N LYS A 65 -0.77 0.62 -12.59
CA LYS A 65 -1.58 1.65 -11.91
C LYS A 65 -2.16 1.18 -10.57
N ILE A 66 -1.72 0.03 -10.06
CA ILE A 66 -2.26 -0.59 -8.84
C ILE A 66 -1.21 -0.55 -7.74
N GLY A 67 -1.62 -0.12 -6.54
CA GLY A 67 -0.79 -0.15 -5.34
C GLY A 67 -1.44 -1.01 -4.26
N ILE A 68 -0.60 -1.67 -3.46
CA ILE A 68 -0.99 -2.35 -2.23
C ILE A 68 -0.19 -1.71 -1.09
N SER A 69 -0.90 -1.23 -0.09
CA SER A 69 -0.32 -0.67 1.14
C SER A 69 -1.10 -1.17 2.35
N GLU A 70 -0.42 -1.15 3.49
CA GLU A 70 -1.06 -1.36 4.78
C GLU A 70 -1.96 -0.16 5.12
N GLN A 71 -3.09 -0.45 5.76
CA GLN A 71 -3.98 0.57 6.31
C GLN A 71 -3.52 0.90 7.71
N PHE A 72 -3.21 2.18 7.96
CA PHE A 72 -2.85 2.67 9.28
C PHE A 72 -3.99 3.50 9.88
N PRO A 73 -4.03 3.63 11.22
CA PRO A 73 -4.80 4.66 11.92
C PRO A 73 -4.56 6.07 11.35
N GLN A 74 -5.53 6.95 11.57
CA GLN A 74 -5.52 8.30 10.99
C GLN A 74 -4.28 9.09 11.43
N GLU A 75 -3.89 8.99 12.69
CA GLU A 75 -2.75 9.71 13.28
C GLU A 75 -1.44 9.39 12.54
N ILE A 76 -1.28 8.12 12.14
CA ILE A 76 -0.12 7.66 11.38
C ILE A 76 -0.21 8.14 9.93
N GLU A 77 -1.38 8.06 9.28
CA GLU A 77 -1.54 8.58 7.92
C GLU A 77 -1.31 10.09 7.84
N GLU A 78 -1.74 10.85 8.84
CA GLU A 78 -1.49 12.28 8.94
C GLU A 78 0.00 12.60 9.08
N THR A 79 0.72 11.81 9.87
CA THR A 79 2.17 11.92 9.99
C THR A 79 2.85 11.59 8.65
N ARG A 80 2.45 10.51 7.98
CA ARG A 80 2.98 10.13 6.66
C ARG A 80 2.71 11.18 5.58
N ARG A 81 1.55 11.83 5.63
CA ARG A 81 1.18 12.94 4.73
C ARG A 81 2.18 14.08 4.80
N LYS A 82 2.67 14.41 5.99
CA LYS A 82 3.72 15.42 6.20
C LYS A 82 5.09 14.98 5.65
N LEU A 83 5.37 13.68 5.64
CA LEU A 83 6.62 13.10 5.16
C LEU A 83 6.68 12.88 3.64
N TYR A 84 5.53 12.77 2.96
CA TYR A 84 5.50 12.51 1.52
C TYR A 84 6.22 13.55 0.65
N PRO A 85 6.14 14.87 0.90
CA PRO A 85 6.91 15.86 0.14
C PRO A 85 8.42 15.61 0.21
N GLU A 86 8.96 15.39 1.40
CA GLU A 86 10.39 15.14 1.62
C GLU A 86 10.82 13.78 1.05
N MET A 87 9.98 12.76 1.18
CA MET A 87 10.19 11.47 0.52
C MET A 87 10.29 11.62 -1.01
N ARG A 88 9.44 12.45 -1.63
CA ARG A 88 9.46 12.70 -3.09
C ARG A 88 10.74 13.44 -3.50
N LYS A 89 11.13 14.50 -2.78
CA LYS A 89 12.38 15.23 -3.01
C LYS A 89 13.59 14.30 -2.95
N ALA A 90 13.67 13.46 -1.91
CA ALA A 90 14.76 12.52 -1.74
C ALA A 90 14.81 11.45 -2.85
N LYS A 91 13.64 10.96 -3.31
CA LYS A 91 13.56 10.03 -4.45
C LYS A 91 14.03 10.68 -5.77
N LEU A 92 13.64 11.94 -6.02
CA LEU A 92 14.08 12.70 -7.20
C LEU A 92 15.61 12.91 -7.19
N ALA A 93 16.17 13.18 -6.02
CA ALA A 93 17.62 13.25 -5.80
C ALA A 93 18.33 11.88 -5.81
N LYS A 94 17.66 10.80 -6.26
CA LYS A 94 18.16 9.42 -6.33
C LYS A 94 18.72 8.88 -5.01
N LYS A 95 18.26 9.41 -3.87
CA LYS A 95 18.68 8.96 -2.53
C LYS A 95 18.03 7.64 -2.15
N ARG A 96 18.68 6.86 -1.28
CA ARG A 96 18.07 5.64 -0.71
C ARG A 96 17.03 6.04 0.34
N VAL A 97 15.76 5.77 0.07
CA VAL A 97 14.64 6.19 0.92
C VAL A 97 13.86 4.98 1.43
N ARG A 98 13.54 4.95 2.73
CA ARG A 98 12.63 3.98 3.35
C ARG A 98 11.63 4.69 4.25
N LEU A 99 10.34 4.44 4.06
CA LEU A 99 9.28 4.88 4.96
C LEU A 99 8.79 3.65 5.73
N VAL A 100 9.02 3.63 7.04
CA VAL A 100 8.68 2.51 7.92
C VAL A 100 7.71 3.04 8.96
N HIS A 101 6.47 2.53 8.94
CA HIS A 101 5.39 3.05 9.77
C HIS A 101 5.22 4.57 9.52
N ASP A 102 5.45 5.39 10.54
CA ASP A 102 5.38 6.85 10.58
C ASP A 102 6.76 7.53 10.48
N ARG A 103 7.84 6.77 10.21
CA ARG A 103 9.22 7.28 10.18
C ARG A 103 9.84 7.19 8.80
N LEU A 104 10.36 8.31 8.31
CA LEU A 104 11.09 8.40 7.04
C LEU A 104 12.60 8.29 7.31
N PHE A 105 13.29 7.45 6.53
CA PHE A 105 14.73 7.28 6.56
C PHE A 105 15.33 7.61 5.19
N ILE A 106 16.33 8.49 5.17
CA ILE A 106 17.07 8.90 3.98
C ILE A 106 18.54 8.54 4.19
N HIS A 107 19.12 7.74 3.30
CA HIS A 107 20.44 7.12 3.45
C HIS A 107 20.65 6.30 4.74
N GLY A 108 19.56 5.93 5.42
CA GLY A 108 19.61 5.19 6.69
C GLY A 108 19.51 6.07 7.93
N VAL A 109 19.56 7.40 7.77
CA VAL A 109 19.32 8.37 8.84
C VAL A 109 17.84 8.72 8.89
N GLN A 110 17.26 8.73 10.09
CA GLN A 110 15.87 9.15 10.27
C GLN A 110 15.74 10.63 9.96
N PHE A 111 14.84 10.97 9.05
CA PHE A 111 14.42 12.34 8.80
C PHE A 111 13.59 12.79 10.00
N LYS A 112 14.06 13.85 10.67
CA LYS A 112 13.32 14.55 11.71
C LYS A 112 12.72 15.79 11.08
N GLN A 113 11.42 15.97 11.29
CA GLN A 113 10.74 17.19 10.89
C GLN A 113 11.11 18.25 11.93
N ASN A 114 11.78 19.31 11.51
CA ASN A 114 12.01 20.50 12.34
C ASN A 114 10.70 21.27 12.53
#